data_AF-A0A1I1U3N7-F1
#
_entry.id   AF-A0A1I1U3N7-F1
#
_cell.length_a   1.000
_cell.length_b   1.000
_cell.length_c   1.000
_cell.angle_alpha   90.00
_cell.angle_beta   90.00
_cell.angle_gamma   90.00
#
_symmetry.space_group_name_H-M   'P 1'
#
loop_
_entity.id
_entity.type
_entity.pdbx_description
1 polymer ?
#
loop_
_entity_poly.entity_id
_entity_poly.type
_entity_poly.pdbx_seq_one_letter_code
_entity_poly.pdbx_strand_id
1 'polypeptide(L)' 'MYNHTNFVLLNSEPIWDGQVNGHSAPAGMYVYRLDCQFPDGTQTSYHESVALLNQ' A
#
# COMPACT_ATOMS: atom_id res chain seq x y z
N MET A 1 4.11 3.26 -11.37
CA MET A 1 2.88 3.01 -10.58
C MET A 1 3.11 1.68 -9.87
N TYR A 2 3.20 1.67 -8.54
CA TYR A 2 3.35 0.43 -7.78
C TYR A 2 1.97 -0.22 -7.65
N ASN A 3 1.86 -1.52 -7.95
CA ASN A 3 0.62 -2.27 -7.84
C ASN A 3 0.93 -3.66 -7.26
N HIS A 4 0.28 -3.98 -6.15
CA HIS A 4 0.39 -5.28 -5.49
C HIS A 4 -1.02 -5.84 -5.30
N THR A 5 -1.26 -7.08 -5.75
CA THR A 5 -2.58 -7.73 -5.75
C THR A 5 -2.51 -9.14 -5.19
N ASN A 6 -3.65 -9.66 -4.70
CA ASN A 6 -3.79 -11.05 -4.22
C ASN A 6 -2.89 -11.40 -3.03
N PHE A 7 -2.67 -10.45 -2.12
CA PHE A 7 -1.96 -10.68 -0.87
C PHE A 7 -2.92 -10.70 0.30
N VAL A 8 -2.57 -11.42 1.36
CA VAL A 8 -3.31 -11.43 2.61
C VAL A 8 -2.77 -10.30 3.47
N LEU A 9 -3.64 -9.38 3.91
CA LEU A 9 -3.29 -8.40 4.92
C LEU A 9 -3.33 -9.07 6.29
N LEU A 10 -2.17 -9.45 6.82
CA LEU A 10 -2.04 -9.83 8.21
C LEU A 10 -1.78 -8.59 9.07
N ASN A 11 -2.25 -8.60 10.32
CA ASN A 11 -2.10 -7.47 11.22
C ASN A 11 -0.63 -7.04 11.31
N SER A 12 -0.36 -5.75 11.05
CA SER A 12 0.97 -5.10 11.14
C SER A 12 1.93 -5.34 9.96
N GLU A 13 1.52 -6.00 8.87
CA GLU A 13 2.38 -6.10 7.69
C GLU A 13 2.38 -4.79 6.89
N PRO A 14 3.56 -4.31 6.44
CA PRO A 14 3.65 -3.11 5.62
C PRO A 14 3.01 -3.36 4.25
N ILE A 15 2.08 -2.48 3.87
CA ILE A 15 1.38 -2.53 2.57
C ILE A 15 2.27 -2.10 1.38
N TRP A 16 3.47 -1.58 1.69
CA TRP A 16 4.46 -1.11 0.72
C TRP A 16 5.86 -1.23 1.31
N ASP A 17 6.81 -1.69 0.50
CA ASP A 17 8.21 -1.94 0.86
C ASP A 17 9.13 -0.71 0.65
N GLY A 18 8.56 0.44 0.29
CA GLY A 18 9.31 1.67 0.03
C GLY A 18 10.04 1.68 -1.32
N GLN A 19 9.74 0.76 -2.24
CA GLN A 19 10.36 0.72 -3.57
C GLN A 19 9.38 1.16 -4.67
N VAL A 20 9.89 1.91 -5.65
CA VAL A 20 9.21 2.25 -6.89
C VAL A 20 10.10 1.82 -8.05
N ASN A 21 9.59 0.95 -8.91
CA ASN A 21 10.34 0.41 -10.06
C ASN A 21 11.70 -0.23 -9.67
N GLY A 22 11.79 -0.86 -8.50
CA GLY A 22 13.01 -1.51 -8.00
C GLY A 22 14.06 -0.57 -7.40
N HIS A 23 13.73 0.71 -7.22
CA HIS A 23 14.56 1.70 -6.55
C HIS A 23 13.89 2.21 -5.28
N SER A 24 14.66 2.62 -4.27
CA SER A 24 14.12 3.30 -3.10
C SER A 24 13.33 4.54 -3.52
N ALA A 25 12.11 4.67 -2.98
CA ALA A 25 11.26 5.80 -3.25
C ALA A 25 11.86 7.08 -2.65
N PRO A 26 11.90 8.20 -3.40
CA PRO A 26 12.36 9.47 -2.85
C PRO A 26 11.42 9.96 -1.74
N ALA A 27 11.92 10.80 -0.83
CA ALA A 27 11.04 11.46 0.13
C ALA A 27 9.95 12.28 -0.58
N GLY A 28 8.74 12.24 -0.04
CA GLY A 28 7.57 12.85 -0.67
C GLY A 28 6.25 12.31 -0.15
N MET A 29 5.16 12.81 -0.72
CA MET A 29 3.81 12.31 -0.44
C MET A 29 3.42 11.22 -1.43
N TYR A 30 2.95 10.09 -0.91
CA TYR A 30 2.50 8.94 -1.67
C TYR A 30 1.04 8.65 -1.34
N VAL A 31 0.22 8.57 -2.37
CA VAL A 31 -1.18 8.15 -2.25
C VAL A 31 -1.24 6.64 -2.43
N TYR A 32 -1.97 5.95 -1.57
CA TYR A 32 -2.27 4.54 -1.74
C TYR A 32 -3.78 4.30 -1.78
N ARG A 33 -4.15 3.27 -2.54
CA ARG A 33 -5.50 2.71 -2.58
C ARG A 33 -5.40 1.24 -2.26
N LEU A 34 -6.22 0.81 -1.31
CA LEU A 34 -6.34 -0.58 -0.90
C LEU A 34 -7.75 -1.05 -1.23
N ASP A 35 -7.87 -1.97 -2.18
CA ASP A 35 -9.14 -2.64 -2.48
C ASP A 35 -9.15 -4.00 -1.76
N CYS A 36 -10.00 -4.13 -0.74
CA CYS A 36 -10.12 -5.33 0.08
C CYS A 36 -11.37 -6.12 -0.27
N GLN A 37 -11.23 -7.45 -0.29
CA GLN A 37 -12.33 -8.40 -0.27
C GLN A 37 -12.20 -9.26 0.98
N PHE A 38 -13.22 -9.21 1.84
CA PHE A 38 -13.29 -10.01 3.05
C PHE A 38 -13.81 -11.42 2.74
N PRO A 39 -13.54 -12.42 3.60
CA PRO A 39 -14.01 -13.80 3.39
C PRO A 39 -15.53 -13.95 3.30
N ASP A 40 -16.29 -13.03 3.89
CA ASP A 40 -17.75 -12.98 3.81
C ASP A 40 -18.26 -12.39 2.48
N GLY A 41 -17.35 -12.01 1.58
CA GLY A 41 -17.65 -11.39 0.29
C GLY A 41 -17.79 -9.87 0.34
N THR A 42 -17.73 -9.25 1.52
CA THR A 42 -17.79 -7.80 1.66
C THR A 42 -16.59 -7.15 0.96
N GLN A 43 -16.83 -6.09 0.20
CA GLN A 43 -15.78 -5.31 -0.45
C GLN A 43 -15.65 -3.94 0.20
N THR A 44 -14.44 -3.44 0.34
CA THR A 44 -14.18 -2.09 0.86
C THR A 44 -12.93 -1.52 0.20
N SER A 45 -12.96 -0.21 -0.09
CA SER A 45 -11.82 0.52 -0.61
C SER A 45 -11.36 1.55 0.42
N TYR A 46 -10.06 1.56 0.71
CA TYR A 46 -9.41 2.55 1.57
C TYR A 46 -8.47 3.41 0.73
N HIS A 47 -8.54 4.72 0.94
CA HIS A 47 -7.80 5.71 0.17
C HIS A 47 -7.14 6.66 1.16
N GLU A 48 -5.81 6.71 1.14
CA GLU A 48 -5.05 7.46 2.13
C GLU A 48 -3.74 7.96 1.51
N SER A 49 -3.06 8.84 2.24
CA SER A 49 -1.75 9.37 1.83
C SER A 49 -0.74 9.28 2.97
N VAL A 50 0.50 8.92 2.63
CA VAL A 50 1.61 8.85 3.57
C VAL A 50 2.73 9.78 3.13
N ALA A 51 3.37 10.42 4.10
CA ALA A 51 4.59 11.17 3.89
C ALA A 51 5.79 10.25 4.16
N LEU A 52 6.58 9.97 3.13
CA LEU A 52 7.90 9.37 3.29
C LEU A 52 8.89 10.49 3.59
N LEU A 53 9.40 10.54 4.81
CA LEU A 53 10.42 11.47 5.22
C LEU A 53 11.81 10.92 4.84
N ASN A 54 12.79 11.80 4.62
CA ASN A 54 14.17 11.38 4.36
C ASN A 54 14.63 10.41 5.47
N GLN A 55 15.14 9.26 5.07
CA GLN A 55 15.79 8.29 5.96
C GLN A 55 17.18 8.79 6.40
#